data_AF-A0A940J691-F1
#
_entry.id   AF-A0A940J691-F1
#
_cell.length_a   1.000
_cell.length_b   1.000
_cell.length_c   1.000
_cell.angle_alpha   90.00
_cell.angle_beta   90.00
_cell.angle_gamma   90.00
#
_symmetry.space_group_name_H-M   'P 1'
#
loop_
_entity.id
_entity.type
_entity.pdbx_description
1 polymer ?
#
loop_
_entity_poly.entity_id
_entity_poly.type
_entity_poly.pdbx_seq_one_letter_code
_entity_poly.pdbx_strand_id
1 'polypeptide(L)'
;MRTSWADWYQNGKKHVAFYGNWNFRNSFIGSGSAYDASAMAISGFSSTCWTNIDTGIIVQDDRGYRHDLGWLKNSGHQTSVFGIQDRTKAFRLYNDMGMVWIVMRRDRSGTTCTGRKTGKFYYEHNEGGTGGWSASVTIKVLSISYSGSGGQRLQKATPISYYN
;
A
#
# COMPACT_ATOMS: atom_id res chain seq x y z
N MET A 1 5.66 -9.04 6.42
CA MET A 1 5.58 -8.05 5.32
C MET A 1 6.95 -7.82 4.71
N ARG A 2 7.02 -7.46 3.43
CA ARG A 2 8.25 -6.98 2.77
C ARG A 2 7.93 -5.79 1.89
N THR A 3 8.94 -4.94 1.67
CA THR A 3 8.90 -3.86 0.68
C THR A 3 9.98 -4.15 -0.35
N SER A 4 9.74 -3.88 -1.62
CA SER A 4 10.68 -4.13 -2.72
C SER A 4 10.47 -3.12 -3.85
N TRP A 5 11.45 -3.04 -4.76
CA TRP A 5 11.40 -2.14 -5.91
C TRP A 5 11.89 -2.87 -7.16
N ALA A 6 11.49 -2.37 -8.32
CA ALA A 6 11.99 -2.80 -9.63
C ALA A 6 12.04 -1.61 -10.58
N ASP A 7 12.98 -1.59 -11.52
CA ASP A 7 13.03 -0.59 -12.59
C ASP A 7 13.17 -1.25 -13.97
N TRP A 8 12.66 -0.57 -15.00
CA TRP A 8 12.73 -1.04 -16.38
C TRP A 8 12.65 0.12 -17.36
N TYR A 9 12.90 -0.16 -18.63
CA TYR A 9 12.68 0.77 -19.73
C TYR A 9 11.55 0.28 -20.62
N GLN A 10 10.66 1.19 -21.01
CA GLN A 10 9.58 0.92 -21.96
C GLN A 10 9.39 2.17 -22.82
N ASN A 11 9.40 2.01 -24.15
CA ASN A 11 9.28 3.11 -25.12
C ASN A 11 10.28 4.25 -24.84
N GLY A 12 11.53 3.90 -24.54
CA GLY A 12 12.60 4.87 -24.23
C GLY A 12 12.47 5.59 -22.88
N LYS A 13 11.45 5.30 -22.08
CA LYS A 13 11.22 5.92 -20.77
C LYS A 13 11.57 4.97 -19.64
N LYS A 14 12.24 5.49 -18.61
CA LYS A 14 12.55 4.75 -17.38
C LYS A 14 11.31 4.66 -16.50
N HIS A 15 11.05 3.49 -15.96
CA HIS A 15 9.98 3.21 -15.02
C HIS A 15 10.58 2.66 -13.74
N VAL A 16 9.97 2.98 -12.61
CA VAL A 16 10.32 2.44 -11.30
C VAL A 16 9.02 2.08 -10.58
N ALA A 17 8.90 0.85 -10.14
CA ALA A 17 7.82 0.40 -9.27
C ALA A 17 8.35 0.23 -7.84
N PHE A 18 7.58 0.70 -6.87
CA PHE A 18 7.71 0.29 -5.48
C PHE A 18 6.50 -0.53 -5.12
N TYR A 19 6.73 -1.67 -4.50
CA TYR A 19 5.66 -2.55 -4.06
C TYR A 19 5.93 -3.07 -2.67
N GLY A 20 4.85 -3.35 -1.97
CA GLY A 20 4.87 -3.86 -0.61
C GLY A 20 3.86 -4.97 -0.51
N ASN A 21 4.26 -6.06 0.13
CA ASN A 21 3.41 -7.22 0.27
C ASN A 21 3.25 -7.60 1.74
N TRP A 22 2.05 -8.05 2.05
CA TRP A 22 1.71 -8.67 3.31
C TRP A 22 1.33 -10.13 3.09
N ASN A 23 1.50 -10.89 4.15
CA ASN A 23 1.09 -12.28 4.25
C ASN A 23 0.96 -12.52 5.74
N PHE A 24 -0.24 -12.33 6.24
CA PHE A 24 -0.62 -12.70 7.57
C PHE A 24 -1.37 -14.01 7.45
N ARG A 25 -1.02 -14.95 8.30
CA ARG A 25 -1.71 -16.24 8.41
C ARG A 25 -2.29 -16.29 9.80
N ASN A 26 -3.13 -15.32 10.14
CA ASN A 26 -3.96 -15.45 11.32
C ASN A 26 -5.33 -15.95 10.83
N SER A 27 -5.84 -17.03 11.41
CA SER A 27 -7.22 -17.45 11.12
C SER A 27 -8.22 -16.60 11.91
N PHE A 28 -7.90 -15.31 12.07
CA PHE A 28 -8.61 -14.43 12.96
C PHE A 28 -9.94 -14.01 12.31
N ILE A 29 -10.98 -14.05 13.12
CA ILE A 29 -12.34 -13.69 12.73
C ILE A 29 -12.67 -12.41 13.50
N GLY A 30 -12.53 -11.27 12.83
CA GLY A 30 -12.99 -10.00 13.38
C GLY A 30 -14.52 -9.94 13.42
N SER A 31 -15.05 -9.16 14.35
CA SER A 31 -16.47 -8.80 14.39
C SER A 31 -16.59 -7.28 14.30
N GLY A 32 -17.31 -6.73 13.32
CA GLY A 32 -17.47 -5.27 13.19
C GLY A 32 -17.70 -4.81 11.77
N SER A 33 -17.67 -3.50 11.55
CA SER A 33 -17.84 -2.87 10.23
C SER A 33 -16.54 -2.33 9.62
N ALA A 34 -15.46 -2.36 10.40
CA ALA A 34 -14.18 -1.77 10.02
C ALA A 34 -13.37 -2.72 9.11
N TYR A 35 -12.59 -2.13 8.21
CA TYR A 35 -11.80 -2.80 7.17
C TYR A 35 -10.30 -2.60 7.41
N ASP A 36 -9.45 -3.40 6.76
CA ASP A 36 -8.00 -3.27 6.84
C ASP A 36 -7.47 -2.13 5.97
N ALA A 37 -6.26 -1.66 6.25
CA ALA A 37 -5.58 -0.66 5.45
C ALA A 37 -4.29 -1.21 4.85
N SER A 38 -4.00 -0.87 3.60
CA SER A 38 -2.70 -1.12 3.00
C SER A 38 -2.23 0.15 2.30
N ALA A 39 -0.97 0.55 2.50
CA ALA A 39 -0.49 1.81 1.96
C ALA A 39 0.95 1.73 1.46
N MET A 40 1.21 2.45 0.36
CA MET A 40 2.55 2.70 -0.16
C MET A 40 2.82 4.20 -0.12
N ALA A 41 4.00 4.57 0.36
CA ALA A 41 4.50 5.93 0.24
C ALA A 41 5.91 5.92 -0.35
N ILE A 42 6.14 6.77 -1.33
CA ILE A 42 7.43 6.95 -1.99
C ILE A 42 7.94 8.38 -1.85
N SER A 43 9.24 8.60 -2.02
CA SER A 43 9.83 9.96 -1.97
C SER A 43 11.05 10.09 -2.87
N GLY A 44 11.49 11.34 -3.07
CA GLY A 44 12.59 11.69 -3.96
C GLY A 44 12.18 11.81 -5.44
N PHE A 45 10.89 11.70 -5.75
CA PHE A 45 10.35 11.86 -7.11
C PHE A 45 9.89 13.30 -7.33
N SER A 46 10.61 14.08 -8.15
CA SER A 46 10.12 15.38 -8.58
C SER A 46 8.93 15.22 -9.51
N SER A 47 7.79 15.86 -9.21
CA SER A 47 6.59 15.85 -10.06
C SER A 47 6.80 16.48 -11.44
N THR A 48 7.88 17.25 -11.62
CA THR A 48 8.28 17.78 -12.93
C THR A 48 9.01 16.77 -13.81
N CYS A 49 9.55 15.71 -13.21
CA CYS A 49 10.36 14.69 -13.88
C CYS A 49 9.65 13.35 -13.99
N TRP A 50 8.82 13.04 -13.01
CA TRP A 50 8.22 11.73 -12.82
C TRP A 50 6.71 11.85 -12.73
N THR A 51 6.03 10.93 -13.38
CA THR A 51 4.57 10.82 -13.38
C THR A 51 4.19 9.52 -12.70
N ASN A 52 3.24 9.55 -11.77
CA ASN A 52 2.59 8.34 -11.29
C ASN A 52 1.67 7.85 -12.42
N ILE A 53 2.00 6.70 -13.00
CA ILE A 53 1.26 6.15 -14.13
C ILE A 53 0.36 4.98 -13.72
N ASP A 54 0.62 4.38 -12.56
CA ASP A 54 -0.15 3.26 -12.07
C ASP A 54 -0.02 3.11 -10.55
N THR A 55 -1.11 2.72 -9.92
CA THR A 55 -1.19 2.48 -8.48
C THR A 55 -2.28 1.43 -8.28
N GLY A 56 -1.96 0.35 -7.60
CA GLY A 56 -2.91 -0.74 -7.44
C GLY A 56 -2.69 -1.59 -6.21
N ILE A 57 -3.63 -2.52 -6.05
CA ILE A 57 -3.66 -3.51 -4.98
C ILE A 57 -4.07 -4.87 -5.57
N ILE A 58 -3.47 -5.93 -5.06
CA ILE A 58 -3.90 -7.32 -5.24
C ILE A 58 -4.15 -7.88 -3.84
N VAL A 59 -5.29 -8.55 -3.67
CA VAL A 59 -5.65 -9.27 -2.45
C VAL A 59 -5.90 -10.73 -2.83
N GLN A 60 -5.34 -11.67 -2.06
CA GLN A 60 -5.43 -13.11 -2.32
C GLN A 60 -5.68 -13.93 -1.06
N ASP A 61 -6.26 -15.12 -1.22
CA ASP A 61 -6.33 -16.14 -0.15
C ASP A 61 -5.02 -16.89 0.05
N ASP A 62 -5.01 -17.73 1.09
CA ASP A 62 -3.97 -18.70 1.42
C ASP A 62 -3.60 -19.68 0.28
N ARG A 63 -4.47 -19.82 -0.73
CA ARG A 63 -4.26 -20.64 -1.94
C ARG A 63 -3.81 -19.82 -3.15
N GLY A 64 -3.71 -18.49 -3.03
CA GLY A 64 -3.28 -17.58 -4.07
C GLY A 64 -4.38 -17.13 -5.04
N TYR A 65 -5.65 -17.46 -4.81
CA TYR A 65 -6.74 -16.94 -5.62
C TYR A 65 -6.95 -15.47 -5.34
N ARG A 66 -7.15 -14.68 -6.40
CA ARG A 66 -7.37 -13.23 -6.30
C ARG A 66 -8.82 -12.93 -5.94
N HIS A 67 -9.01 -11.88 -5.16
CA HIS A 67 -10.32 -11.39 -4.76
C HIS A 67 -10.42 -9.86 -4.94
N ASP A 68 -11.58 -9.40 -5.39
CA ASP A 68 -11.87 -7.98 -5.60
C ASP A 68 -12.32 -7.31 -4.29
N LEU A 69 -11.43 -7.32 -3.29
CA LEU A 69 -11.71 -6.82 -1.92
C LEU A 69 -11.03 -5.50 -1.60
N GLY A 70 -10.07 -5.09 -2.44
CA GLY A 70 -9.34 -3.84 -2.28
C GLY A 70 -10.01 -2.68 -3.02
N TRP A 71 -10.08 -1.51 -2.40
CA TRP A 71 -10.46 -0.27 -3.09
C TRP A 71 -9.54 0.87 -2.69
N LEU A 72 -9.34 1.80 -3.62
CA LEU A 72 -8.53 2.98 -3.38
C LEU A 72 -9.28 3.93 -2.43
N LYS A 73 -8.71 4.17 -1.25
CA LYS A 73 -9.24 5.09 -0.24
C LYS A 73 -8.69 6.50 -0.43
N ASN A 74 -7.41 6.62 -0.75
CA ASN A 74 -6.75 7.89 -0.99
C ASN A 74 -5.57 7.67 -1.96
N SER A 75 -5.46 8.54 -2.97
CA SER A 75 -4.30 8.60 -3.86
C SER A 75 -3.71 10.00 -3.88
N GLY A 76 -2.40 10.08 -3.70
CA GLY A 76 -1.58 11.22 -4.05
C GLY A 76 -0.54 10.85 -5.09
N HIS A 77 0.21 11.85 -5.56
CA HIS A 77 1.28 11.63 -6.53
C HIS A 77 2.31 10.58 -6.08
N GLN A 78 2.61 10.52 -4.77
CA GLN A 78 3.64 9.65 -4.17
C GLN A 78 3.08 8.74 -3.08
N THR A 79 1.77 8.65 -2.95
CA THR A 79 1.13 7.96 -1.85
C THR A 79 -0.12 7.26 -2.34
N SER A 80 -0.35 6.06 -1.83
CA SER A 80 -1.59 5.33 -2.04
C SER A 80 -2.00 4.67 -0.75
N VAL A 81 -3.29 4.76 -0.45
CA VAL A 81 -3.94 4.08 0.67
C VAL A 81 -5.12 3.34 0.11
N PHE A 82 -5.15 2.04 0.39
CA PHE A 82 -6.21 1.12 0.02
C PHE A 82 -6.93 0.65 1.28
N GLY A 83 -8.25 0.57 1.20
CA GLY A 83 -9.04 -0.23 2.13
C GLY A 83 -9.18 -1.65 1.60
N ILE A 84 -9.26 -2.64 2.50
CA ILE A 84 -9.50 -4.04 2.14
C ILE A 84 -10.64 -4.58 3.02
N GLN A 85 -11.72 -5.07 2.41
CA GLN A 85 -12.92 -5.49 3.12
C GLN A 85 -13.48 -6.76 2.52
N ASP A 86 -13.50 -7.83 3.31
CA ASP A 86 -14.29 -9.00 2.97
C ASP A 86 -15.73 -8.85 3.49
N ARG A 87 -16.59 -8.25 2.64
CA ARG A 87 -18.03 -8.12 2.93
C ARG A 87 -18.77 -9.45 2.88
N THR A 88 -18.26 -10.44 2.17
CA THR A 88 -18.96 -11.70 1.91
C THR A 88 -18.75 -12.75 2.99
N LYS A 89 -17.66 -12.64 3.76
CA LYS A 89 -17.28 -13.62 4.79
C LYS A 89 -17.28 -13.05 6.21
N ALA A 90 -18.06 -12.00 6.46
CA ALA A 90 -18.13 -11.36 7.78
C ALA A 90 -16.75 -10.96 8.32
N PHE A 91 -15.92 -10.31 7.49
CA PHE A 91 -14.58 -9.84 7.87
C PHE A 91 -13.59 -10.93 8.27
N ARG A 92 -13.84 -12.19 7.85
CA ARG A 92 -12.81 -13.23 7.88
C ARG A 92 -11.78 -12.93 6.81
N LEU A 93 -10.55 -12.60 7.20
CA LEU A 93 -9.43 -12.62 6.26
C LEU A 93 -8.97 -14.05 6.04
N TYR A 94 -9.75 -14.84 5.31
CA TYR A 94 -9.14 -15.94 4.54
C TYR A 94 -8.19 -15.37 3.47
N ASN A 95 -8.43 -14.11 3.10
CA ASN A 95 -7.72 -13.30 2.14
C ASN A 95 -6.72 -12.35 2.80
N ASP A 96 -5.68 -12.91 3.42
CA ASP A 96 -4.74 -12.15 4.26
C ASP A 96 -3.33 -12.06 3.66
N MET A 97 -3.25 -12.18 2.34
CA MET A 97 -2.06 -11.84 1.60
C MET A 97 -2.39 -10.89 0.46
N GLY A 98 -1.40 -10.11 0.08
CA GLY A 98 -1.58 -9.20 -1.03
C GLY A 98 -0.38 -8.31 -1.26
N MET A 99 -0.55 -7.42 -2.23
CA MET A 99 0.47 -6.49 -2.66
C MET A 99 -0.16 -5.16 -3.02
N VAL A 100 0.46 -4.05 -2.61
CA VAL A 100 0.19 -2.71 -3.14
C VAL A 100 1.40 -2.23 -3.92
N TRP A 101 1.18 -1.38 -4.92
CA TRP A 101 2.25 -0.77 -5.69
C TRP A 101 1.97 0.67 -6.10
N ILE A 102 3.06 1.39 -6.41
CA ILE A 102 3.07 2.65 -7.15
C ILE A 102 4.10 2.52 -8.26
N VAL A 103 3.74 2.87 -9.49
CA VAL A 103 4.64 2.94 -10.64
C VAL A 103 4.85 4.38 -11.06
N MET A 104 6.12 4.77 -11.10
CA MET A 104 6.56 6.07 -11.57
C MET A 104 7.23 5.93 -12.94
N ARG A 105 6.83 6.76 -13.90
CA ARG A 105 7.52 6.90 -15.19
C ARG A 105 8.30 8.20 -15.24
N ARG A 106 9.55 8.16 -15.68
CA ARG A 106 10.36 9.35 -15.95
C ARG A 106 9.95 9.94 -17.29
N ASP A 107 9.30 11.10 -17.26
CA ASP A 107 8.87 11.83 -18.45
C ASP A 107 9.86 12.92 -18.88
N ARG A 108 10.82 13.30 -18.02
CA ARG A 108 11.90 14.25 -18.35
C ARG A 108 13.27 13.78 -17.87
N SER A 109 14.32 14.20 -18.57
CA SER A 109 15.72 14.02 -18.18
C SER A 109 16.29 15.29 -17.52
N GLY A 110 17.36 15.16 -16.73
CA GLY A 110 17.98 16.26 -15.99
C GLY A 110 18.44 15.88 -14.59
N THR A 111 19.28 16.72 -13.99
CA THR A 111 19.85 16.55 -12.63
C THR A 111 18.80 16.62 -11.52
N THR A 112 17.69 17.31 -11.77
CA THR A 112 16.51 17.34 -10.86
C THR A 112 15.76 16.01 -10.83
N CYS A 113 16.01 15.11 -11.79
CA CYS A 113 15.37 13.81 -11.89
C CYS A 113 16.21 12.68 -11.30
N THR A 114 17.46 12.95 -10.90
CA THR A 114 18.41 11.99 -10.30
C THR A 114 18.33 11.96 -8.77
N GLY A 115 19.07 11.07 -8.11
CA GLY A 115 19.17 10.99 -6.65
C GLY A 115 18.31 9.90 -6.00
N ARG A 116 18.53 9.67 -4.70
CA ARG A 116 17.91 8.60 -3.91
C ARG A 116 16.39 8.67 -3.93
N LYS A 117 15.76 7.51 -4.14
CA LYS A 117 14.32 7.30 -4.03
C LYS A 117 14.06 6.34 -2.89
N THR A 118 13.04 6.59 -2.10
CA THR A 118 12.71 5.74 -0.94
C THR A 118 11.28 5.27 -1.08
N GLY A 119 11.03 4.02 -0.70
CA GLY A 119 9.68 3.46 -0.63
C GLY A 119 9.44 2.87 0.76
N LYS A 120 8.22 3.06 1.27
CA LYS A 120 7.80 2.50 2.54
C LYS A 120 6.39 1.94 2.43
N PHE A 121 6.27 0.69 2.83
CA PHE A 121 5.01 -0.03 2.89
C PHE A 121 4.46 -0.07 4.31
N TYR A 122 3.14 0.04 4.41
CA TYR A 122 2.39 0.00 5.66
C TYR A 122 1.17 -0.88 5.49
N TYR A 123 0.81 -1.59 6.55
CA TYR A 123 -0.42 -2.35 6.60
C TYR A 123 -1.04 -2.29 8.00
N GLU A 124 -2.34 -2.06 8.06
CA GLU A 124 -3.15 -2.13 9.26
C GLU A 124 -4.07 -3.33 9.13
N HIS A 125 -3.92 -4.29 10.05
CA HIS A 125 -4.92 -5.32 10.25
C HIS A 125 -5.94 -4.79 11.26
N ASN A 126 -7.21 -4.68 10.87
CA ASN A 126 -8.27 -4.28 11.78
C ASN A 126 -9.04 -5.50 12.28
N GLU A 127 -8.97 -5.75 13.59
CA GLU A 127 -9.63 -6.90 14.23
C GLU A 127 -11.13 -6.69 14.52
N GLY A 128 -11.71 -5.56 14.07
CA GLY A 128 -13.13 -5.26 14.21
C GLY A 128 -13.46 -4.27 15.34
N GLY A 129 -14.77 -4.08 15.57
CA GLY A 129 -15.35 -3.07 16.45
C GLY A 129 -16.54 -2.32 15.81
N THR A 130 -17.24 -1.50 16.60
CA THR A 130 -18.40 -0.69 16.15
C THR A 130 -18.01 0.69 15.60
N GLY A 131 -16.70 0.97 15.48
CA GLY A 131 -16.16 2.28 15.12
C GLY A 131 -15.70 2.40 13.65
N GLY A 132 -15.84 3.60 13.08
CA GLY A 132 -15.21 3.98 11.80
C GLY A 132 -13.75 4.41 11.97
N TRP A 133 -13.01 4.50 10.85
CA TRP A 133 -11.63 5.02 10.85
C TRP A 133 -11.24 5.78 9.57
N SER A 134 -10.33 6.74 9.71
CA SER A 134 -9.69 7.46 8.60
C SER A 134 -8.19 7.17 8.55
N ALA A 135 -7.58 7.05 7.36
CA ALA A 135 -6.12 7.07 7.24
C ALA A 135 -5.64 8.12 6.27
N SER A 136 -4.43 8.57 6.55
CA SER A 136 -3.54 9.25 5.64
C SER A 136 -2.16 8.62 5.74
N VAL A 137 -1.38 8.67 4.66
CA VAL A 137 0.00 8.17 4.67
C VAL A 137 0.96 9.27 4.27
N THR A 138 2.07 9.32 4.99
CA THR A 138 3.27 10.07 4.64
C THR A 138 4.41 9.09 4.40
N ILE A 139 5.52 9.55 3.81
CA ILE A 139 6.71 8.70 3.64
C ILE A 139 7.23 8.12 4.96
N LYS A 140 6.96 8.74 6.11
CA LYS A 140 7.45 8.29 7.42
C LYS A 140 6.44 7.46 8.21
N VAL A 141 5.15 7.80 8.11
CA VAL A 141 4.09 7.20 8.92
C VAL A 141 2.79 7.06 8.15
N LEU A 142 2.12 5.92 8.32
CA LEU A 142 0.68 5.77 8.12
C LEU A 142 -0.01 6.27 9.39
N SER A 143 -0.80 7.32 9.27
CA SER A 143 -1.62 7.88 10.33
C SER A 143 -3.02 7.31 10.20
N ILE A 144 -3.53 6.70 11.28
CA ILE A 144 -4.88 6.15 11.35
C ILE A 144 -5.58 6.78 12.56
N SER A 145 -6.76 7.35 12.33
CA SER A 145 -7.62 7.88 13.40
C SER A 145 -8.86 7.00 13.51
N TYR A 146 -9.12 6.47 14.69
CA TYR A 146 -10.28 5.64 15.02
C TYR A 146 -11.33 6.48 15.75
N SER A 147 -12.60 6.29 15.40
CA SER A 147 -13.73 6.78 16.20
C SER A 147 -14.37 5.58 16.92
N GLY A 148 -13.97 5.31 18.17
CA GLY A 148 -14.46 4.18 18.99
C GLY A 148 -13.34 3.30 19.56
N SER A 149 -13.71 2.22 20.27
CA SER A 149 -12.80 1.22 20.83
C SER A 149 -12.79 -0.07 20.00
N GLY A 150 -11.68 -0.41 19.35
CA GLY A 150 -11.48 -1.72 18.73
C GLY A 150 -10.28 -1.79 17.78
N GLY A 151 -9.45 -2.83 17.92
CA GLY A 151 -8.42 -3.25 16.96
C GLY A 151 -6.99 -3.28 17.49
N GLN A 152 -6.28 -4.41 17.30
CA GLN A 152 -4.81 -4.49 17.45
C GLN A 152 -4.09 -3.56 16.46
N ARG A 153 -2.88 -3.12 16.85
CA ARG A 153 -2.21 -1.95 16.28
C ARG A 153 -1.27 -2.29 15.12
N LEU A 154 -1.37 -1.49 14.07
CA LEU A 154 -0.37 -1.10 13.06
C LEU A 154 0.91 -1.92 12.98
N GLN A 155 1.00 -2.72 11.91
CA GLN A 155 2.22 -3.38 11.53
C GLN A 155 2.94 -2.60 10.42
N LYS A 156 4.24 -2.34 10.60
CA LYS A 156 5.06 -1.56 9.66
C LYS A 156 6.11 -2.46 9.02
N ALA A 157 6.27 -2.37 7.70
CA ALA A 157 7.39 -3.02 7.03
C ALA A 157 8.66 -2.16 7.09
N THR A 158 9.83 -2.81 6.97
CA THR A 158 11.11 -2.11 6.86
C THR A 158 11.13 -1.23 5.59
N PRO A 159 11.58 0.04 5.69
CA PRO A 159 11.72 0.90 4.51
C PRO A 159 12.77 0.37 3.55
N ILE A 160 12.60 0.62 2.25
CA ILE A 160 13.59 0.30 1.22
C ILE A 160 14.07 1.56 0.51
N SER A 161 15.28 1.50 -0.04
CA SER A 161 15.86 2.59 -0.82
C SER A 161 16.33 2.07 -2.17
N TYR A 162 16.04 2.89 -3.18
CA TYR A 162 16.49 2.74 -4.55
C TYR A 162 17.41 3.92 -4.88
N TYR A 163 18.52 3.65 -5.56
CA TYR A 163 19.46 4.66 -6.03
C TYR A 163 19.44 4.65 -7.55
N ASN A 164 19.13 5.81 -8.14
CA ASN A 164 19.12 6.03 -9.58
C ASN A 164 20.42 6.67 -10.04
#